data_AF-A0A7W1XAJ9-F1
#
_entry.id   AF-A0A7W1XAJ9-F1
#
_cell.length_a   1.000
_cell.length_b   1.000
_cell.length_c   1.000
_cell.angle_alpha   90.00
_cell.angle_beta   90.00
_cell.angle_gamma   90.00
#
_symmetry.space_group_name_H-M   'P 1'
#
loop_
_entity.id
_entity.type
_entity.pdbx_description
1 polymer ?
#
loop_
_entity_poly.entity_id
_entity_poly.type
_entity_poly.pdbx_seq_one_letter_code
_entity_poly.pdbx_strand_id
1 'polypeptide(L)'
;MKIETPDTVILASDGLSDPFDDMEEPNQGFSLECYLESDDPALRKNIADLKKTWQFQLVYEVAQNFANHGGVKALLEEYGTLSMEFSHIDVPEPFRDEEGRVGILLGLESEQIPTSITGPAGDIRLVSIKILTSQELQYILEKGAVGRKRLAQLFREQGSHHLSSLDRNSVV
;
A
#
# COMPACT_ATOMS: atom_id res chain seq x y z
N MET A 1 -9.66 -7.60 4.50
CA MET A 1 -11.01 -7.09 4.16
C MET A 1 -11.12 -6.66 2.69
N LYS A 2 -12.30 -6.78 2.06
CA LYS A 2 -12.62 -6.24 0.71
C LYS A 2 -13.81 -5.28 0.83
N ILE A 3 -13.68 -4.08 0.28
CA ILE A 3 -14.72 -3.03 0.29
C ILE A 3 -14.94 -2.58 -1.16
N GLU A 4 -16.17 -2.63 -1.64
CA GLU A 4 -16.53 -2.16 -2.99
C GLU A 4 -17.09 -0.74 -2.89
N THR A 5 -16.51 0.17 -3.66
CA THR A 5 -17.07 1.51 -3.93
C THR A 5 -17.73 1.50 -5.32
N PRO A 6 -18.47 2.56 -5.69
CA PRO A 6 -19.05 2.66 -7.03
C PRO A 6 -18.02 2.45 -8.16
N ASP A 7 -16.83 3.04 -8.03
CA ASP A 7 -15.83 3.09 -9.10
C ASP A 7 -14.61 2.19 -8.84
N THR A 8 -14.27 1.94 -7.57
CA THR A 8 -13.06 1.19 -7.16
C THR A 8 -13.37 0.05 -6.20
N VAL A 9 -12.36 -0.77 -5.92
CA VAL A 9 -12.35 -1.76 -4.85
C VAL A 9 -11.15 -1.49 -3.94
N ILE A 10 -11.38 -1.49 -2.64
CA ILE A 10 -10.34 -1.38 -1.61
C ILE A 10 -10.12 -2.77 -1.01
N LEU A 11 -8.88 -3.24 -1.07
CA LEU A 11 -8.41 -4.39 -0.31
C LEU A 11 -7.59 -3.87 0.87
N ALA A 12 -7.93 -4.29 2.08
CA ALA A 12 -7.21 -3.90 3.29
C ALA A 12 -6.75 -5.14 4.05
N SER A 13 -5.63 -5.02 4.77
CA SER A 13 -5.30 -5.97 5.83
C SER A 13 -6.35 -5.93 6.94
N ASP A 14 -6.38 -6.99 7.74
CA ASP A 14 -7.28 -7.14 8.87
C ASP A 14 -6.54 -8.02 9.89
N GLY A 15 -5.99 -7.39 10.92
CA GLY A 15 -5.28 -8.07 12.01
C GLY A 15 -3.94 -7.46 12.41
N LEU A 16 -3.42 -6.46 11.69
CA LEU A 16 -2.18 -5.77 12.13
C LEU A 16 -2.43 -4.89 13.35
N SER A 17 -3.66 -4.38 13.46
CA SER A 17 -4.11 -3.56 14.57
C SER A 17 -4.71 -4.36 15.72
N ASP A 18 -4.83 -5.69 15.59
CA ASP A 18 -5.34 -6.55 16.64
C ASP A 18 -4.42 -6.52 17.87
N PRO A 19 -4.98 -6.53 19.09
CA PRO A 19 -4.17 -6.57 20.30
C PRO A 19 -3.21 -7.76 20.30
N PHE A 20 -1.98 -7.55 20.76
CA PHE A 20 -1.05 -8.65 21.02
C PHE A 20 -1.53 -9.47 22.21
N ASP A 21 -1.55 -10.80 22.05
CA ASP A 21 -2.02 -11.75 23.06
C ASP A 21 -1.13 -11.81 24.32
N ASP A 22 0.13 -11.40 24.22
CA ASP A 22 1.14 -11.47 25.29
C ASP A 22 1.18 -10.24 26.19
N MET A 23 0.24 -9.30 26.01
CA MET A 23 0.15 -8.05 26.75
C MET A 23 -1.10 -8.04 27.64
N GLU A 24 -0.91 -7.88 28.96
CA GLU A 24 -2.03 -7.82 29.92
C GLU A 24 -2.82 -6.51 29.83
N GLU A 25 -2.16 -5.41 29.46
CA GLU A 25 -2.80 -4.09 29.32
C GLU A 25 -3.48 -3.94 27.93
N PRO A 26 -4.58 -3.17 27.84
CA PRO A 26 -5.19 -2.84 26.56
C PRO A 26 -4.17 -2.26 25.59
N ASN A 27 -4.06 -2.87 24.41
CA ASN A 27 -3.11 -2.47 23.38
C ASN A 27 -3.76 -2.54 21.99
N GLN A 28 -3.11 -1.94 20.99
CA GLN A 28 -3.63 -1.79 19.63
C GLN A 28 -2.66 -2.39 18.60
N GLY A 29 -2.09 -3.56 18.88
CA GLY A 29 -1.17 -4.23 17.96
C GLY A 29 -0.08 -3.30 17.41
N PHE A 30 0.10 -3.31 16.09
CA PHE A 30 0.99 -2.38 15.38
C PHE A 30 0.39 -0.97 15.17
N SER A 31 -0.87 -0.76 15.57
CA SER A 31 -1.62 0.50 15.44
C SER A 31 -1.67 1.02 14.00
N LEU A 32 -1.72 0.10 13.04
CA LEU A 32 -1.86 0.39 11.62
C LEU A 32 -2.58 -0.75 10.90
N GLU A 33 -3.11 -0.43 9.73
CA GLU A 33 -3.53 -1.38 8.69
C GLU A 33 -3.02 -0.86 7.35
N CYS A 34 -2.76 -1.74 6.38
CA CYS A 34 -2.43 -1.35 5.02
C CYS A 34 -3.61 -1.59 4.08
N TYR A 35 -3.70 -0.80 3.01
CA TYR A 35 -4.74 -0.97 2.02
C TYR A 35 -4.27 -0.61 0.61
N LEU A 36 -4.91 -1.20 -0.38
CA LEU A 36 -4.73 -0.89 -1.79
C LEU A 36 -6.11 -0.65 -2.41
N GLU A 37 -6.26 0.51 -3.03
CA GLU A 37 -7.45 0.84 -3.82
C GLU A 37 -7.13 0.72 -5.31
N SER A 38 -8.00 0.07 -6.07
CA SER A 38 -7.82 -0.15 -7.51
C SER A 38 -9.16 -0.14 -8.25
N ASP A 39 -9.12 0.31 -9.50
CA ASP A 39 -10.24 0.34 -10.45
C ASP A 39 -10.38 -0.96 -11.26
N ASP A 40 -9.49 -1.93 -11.06
CA ASP A 40 -9.45 -3.19 -11.81
C ASP A 40 -10.77 -3.98 -11.68
N PRO A 41 -11.51 -4.18 -12.79
CA PRO A 41 -12.77 -4.94 -12.80
C PRO A 41 -12.61 -6.38 -12.31
N ALA A 42 -11.41 -6.97 -12.36
CA ALA A 42 -11.14 -8.31 -11.86
C ALA A 42 -11.41 -8.43 -10.36
N LEU A 43 -11.27 -7.35 -9.59
CA LEU A 43 -11.50 -7.35 -8.14
C LEU A 43 -12.97 -7.51 -7.76
N ARG A 44 -13.90 -7.17 -8.65
CA ARG A 44 -15.35 -7.35 -8.45
C ARG A 44 -15.84 -8.77 -8.75
N LYS A 45 -14.96 -9.64 -9.24
CA LYS A 45 -15.26 -11.06 -9.46
C LYS A 45 -15.30 -11.83 -8.14
N ASN A 46 -15.46 -13.15 -8.24
CA ASN A 46 -15.55 -14.05 -7.09
C ASN A 46 -14.33 -13.92 -6.16
N ILE A 47 -14.59 -13.91 -4.85
CA ILE A 47 -13.56 -13.85 -3.79
C ILE A 47 -12.52 -14.97 -3.90
N ALA A 48 -12.88 -16.13 -4.46
CA ALA A 48 -11.96 -17.24 -4.68
C ALA A 48 -10.81 -16.89 -5.64
N ASP A 49 -11.06 -16.00 -6.61
CA ASP A 49 -10.05 -15.56 -7.57
C ASP A 49 -9.24 -14.34 -7.07
N LEU A 50 -9.73 -13.67 -6.02
CA LEU A 50 -9.06 -12.49 -5.44
C LEU A 50 -7.62 -12.81 -5.00
N LYS A 51 -7.38 -14.00 -4.47
CA LYS A 51 -6.04 -14.43 -4.03
C LYS A 51 -5.01 -14.50 -5.15
N LYS A 52 -5.46 -14.57 -6.40
CA LYS A 52 -4.59 -14.62 -7.59
C LYS A 52 -4.26 -13.23 -8.12
N THR A 53 -4.93 -12.19 -7.65
CA THR A 53 -4.71 -10.84 -8.17
C THR A 53 -3.48 -10.21 -7.53
N TRP A 54 -2.76 -9.38 -8.29
CA TRP A 54 -1.58 -8.68 -7.81
C TRP A 54 -1.90 -7.73 -6.64
N GLN A 55 -3.13 -7.19 -6.60
CA GLN A 55 -3.57 -6.34 -5.49
C GLN A 55 -3.60 -7.11 -4.17
N PHE A 56 -4.13 -8.33 -4.18
CA PHE A 56 -4.14 -9.18 -2.99
C PHE A 56 -2.72 -9.58 -2.60
N GLN A 57 -1.89 -9.97 -3.57
CA GLN A 57 -0.48 -10.31 -3.32
C GLN A 57 0.26 -9.16 -2.64
N LEU A 58 0.13 -7.92 -3.15
CA LEU A 58 0.76 -6.75 -2.54
C LEU A 58 0.25 -6.47 -1.12
N VAL A 59 -1.07 -6.47 -0.90
CA VAL A 59 -1.63 -6.23 0.46
C VAL A 59 -1.12 -7.30 1.43
N TYR A 60 -1.12 -8.56 1.00
CA TYR A 60 -0.61 -9.68 1.81
C TYR A 60 0.87 -9.52 2.14
N GLU A 61 1.74 -9.32 1.14
CA GLU A 61 3.18 -9.21 1.35
C GLU A 61 3.56 -7.97 2.20
N VAL A 62 2.89 -6.83 1.98
CA VAL A 62 3.09 -5.63 2.81
C VAL A 62 2.67 -5.89 4.25
N ALA A 63 1.50 -6.51 4.47
CA ALA A 63 1.03 -6.83 5.82
C ALA A 63 2.00 -7.78 6.54
N GLN A 64 2.46 -8.84 5.85
CA GLN A 64 3.45 -9.75 6.40
C GLN A 64 4.76 -9.04 6.75
N ASN A 65 5.22 -8.11 5.91
CA ASN A 65 6.42 -7.33 6.20
C ASN A 65 6.25 -6.44 7.43
N PHE A 66 5.11 -5.77 7.57
CA PHE A 66 4.77 -4.93 8.71
C PHE A 66 4.74 -5.75 10.01
N ALA A 67 4.10 -6.92 9.99
CA ALA A 67 4.04 -7.82 11.14
C ALA A 67 5.42 -8.35 11.55
N ASN A 68 6.31 -8.63 10.59
CA ASN A 68 7.63 -9.21 10.86
C ASN A 68 8.65 -8.21 11.38
N HIS A 69 8.56 -6.93 11.03
CA HIS A 69 9.59 -5.93 11.36
C HIS A 69 9.11 -4.91 12.41
N GLY A 70 7.81 -4.65 12.51
CA GLY A 70 7.27 -3.58 13.34
C GLY A 70 7.81 -2.19 12.97
N GLY A 71 7.53 -1.17 13.78
CA GLY A 71 8.13 0.17 13.66
C GLY A 71 7.71 1.02 12.44
N VAL A 72 6.95 0.45 11.49
CA VAL A 72 6.54 1.12 10.26
C VAL A 72 5.72 2.39 10.52
N LYS A 73 4.87 2.39 11.56
CA LYS A 73 4.09 3.56 11.96
C LYS A 73 5.01 4.77 12.23
N ALA A 74 6.05 4.58 13.04
CA ALA A 74 7.01 5.62 13.40
C ALA A 74 7.78 6.12 12.17
N LEU A 75 8.21 5.22 11.29
CA LEU A 75 8.90 5.59 10.05
C LEU A 75 8.00 6.42 9.12
N LEU A 76 6.70 6.08 9.03
CA LEU A 76 5.74 6.87 8.26
C LEU A 76 5.40 8.21 8.92
N GLU A 77 5.48 8.32 10.25
CA GLU A 77 5.34 9.60 10.97
C GLU A 77 6.54 10.51 10.70
N GLU A 78 7.74 9.95 10.66
CA GLU A 78 8.98 10.69 10.39
C GLU A 78 9.10 11.10 8.91
N TYR A 79 8.86 10.18 7.98
CA TYR A 79 9.15 10.39 6.57
C TYR A 79 7.94 10.73 5.70
N GLY A 80 6.72 10.53 6.21
CA GLY A 80 5.46 10.69 5.48
C GLY A 80 5.18 9.54 4.50
N THR A 81 6.16 9.22 3.64
CA THR A 81 6.08 8.14 2.64
C THR A 81 7.28 7.21 2.71
N LEU A 82 7.02 5.91 2.52
CA LEU A 82 8.02 4.86 2.43
C LEU A 82 7.93 4.16 1.08
N SER A 83 8.95 3.40 0.71
CA SER A 83 8.94 2.55 -0.48
C SER A 83 9.40 1.16 -0.11
N MET A 84 8.90 0.16 -0.83
CA MET A 84 9.31 -1.24 -0.68
C MET A 84 9.43 -1.89 -2.05
N GLU A 85 10.20 -2.97 -2.09
CA GLU A 85 10.38 -3.81 -3.27
C GLU A 85 9.99 -5.25 -2.94
N PHE A 86 9.33 -5.89 -3.89
CA PHE A 86 8.93 -7.28 -3.81
C PHE A 86 9.35 -8.02 -5.07
N SER A 87 9.70 -9.30 -4.91
CA SER A 87 9.75 -10.25 -6.00
C SER A 87 8.44 -11.04 -6.07
N HIS A 88 8.14 -11.62 -7.24
CA HIS A 88 7.02 -12.56 -7.44
C HIS A 88 5.60 -11.98 -7.38
N ILE A 89 5.44 -10.67 -7.54
CA ILE A 89 4.12 -10.07 -7.77
C ILE A 89 3.75 -10.22 -9.26
N ASP A 90 2.56 -10.75 -9.54
CA ASP A 90 2.11 -11.06 -10.90
C ASP A 90 1.57 -9.82 -11.63
N VAL A 91 2.49 -8.96 -12.06
CA VAL A 91 2.22 -7.76 -12.86
C VAL A 91 3.02 -7.76 -14.17
N PRO A 92 2.48 -7.13 -15.22
CA PRO A 92 3.19 -7.00 -16.49
C PRO A 92 4.27 -5.91 -16.43
N GLU A 93 5.13 -5.87 -17.44
CA GLU A 93 5.87 -4.64 -17.75
C GLU A 93 4.87 -3.51 -18.09
N PRO A 94 5.17 -2.24 -17.73
CA PRO A 94 6.41 -1.76 -17.13
C PRO A 94 6.37 -1.70 -15.58
N PHE A 95 5.55 -2.51 -14.90
CA PHE A 95 5.44 -2.50 -13.43
C PHE A 95 6.35 -3.50 -12.73
N ARG A 96 6.90 -4.44 -13.49
CA ARG A 96 8.05 -5.26 -13.10
C ARG A 96 9.27 -4.90 -13.94
N ASP A 97 10.45 -4.99 -13.36
CA ASP A 97 11.70 -4.88 -14.10
C ASP A 97 12.16 -6.22 -14.70
N GLU A 98 13.30 -6.22 -15.38
CA GLU A 98 13.88 -7.40 -16.02
C GLU A 98 14.22 -8.53 -15.03
N GLU A 99 14.43 -8.19 -13.76
CA GLU A 99 14.68 -9.14 -12.66
C GLU A 99 13.40 -9.58 -11.96
N GLY A 100 12.24 -9.06 -12.39
CA GLY A 100 10.93 -9.35 -11.81
C GLY A 100 10.67 -8.63 -10.49
N ARG A 101 11.41 -7.55 -10.19
CA ARG A 101 11.16 -6.70 -9.02
C ARG A 101 10.01 -5.76 -9.29
N VAL A 102 9.18 -5.56 -8.27
CA VAL A 102 8.03 -4.67 -8.28
C VAL A 102 8.16 -3.68 -7.13
N GLY A 103 8.10 -2.40 -7.47
CA GLY A 103 8.19 -1.31 -6.52
C GLY A 103 6.82 -0.85 -6.04
N ILE A 104 6.73 -0.46 -4.78
CA ILE A 104 5.57 0.24 -4.23
C ILE A 104 5.98 1.50 -3.47
N LEU A 105 5.04 2.45 -3.39
CA LEU A 105 5.09 3.59 -2.50
C LEU A 105 3.96 3.46 -1.45
N LEU A 106 4.30 3.75 -0.20
CA LEU A 106 3.41 3.63 0.96
C LEU A 106 3.06 5.00 1.53
N GLY A 107 1.83 5.14 2.02
CA GLY A 107 1.41 6.28 2.82
C GLY A 107 1.03 7.53 2.01
N LEU A 108 0.60 7.36 0.77
CA LEU A 108 -0.04 8.43 0.01
C LEU A 108 -1.44 8.73 0.57
N GLU A 109 -1.78 10.01 0.66
CA GLU A 109 -3.08 10.45 1.13
C GLU A 109 -4.17 10.21 0.07
N SER A 110 -5.35 9.81 0.56
CA SER A 110 -6.58 9.71 -0.20
C SER A 110 -7.48 10.89 0.16
N GLU A 111 -8.26 11.38 -0.81
CA GLU A 111 -9.30 12.38 -0.54
C GLU A 111 -10.54 11.77 0.13
N GLN A 112 -10.73 10.45 0.02
CA GLN A 112 -11.94 9.74 0.45
C GLN A 112 -11.71 8.81 1.64
N ILE A 113 -10.47 8.34 1.82
CA ILE A 113 -10.09 7.42 2.89
C ILE A 113 -9.30 8.21 3.94
N PRO A 114 -9.73 8.23 5.22
CA PRO A 114 -9.01 8.94 6.26
C PRO A 114 -7.63 8.34 6.49
N THR A 115 -6.70 9.14 7.00
CA THR A 115 -5.34 8.68 7.33
C THR A 115 -5.30 7.83 8.61
N SER A 116 -6.32 7.92 9.46
CA SER A 116 -6.50 7.08 10.65
C SER A 116 -7.96 6.87 11.00
N ILE A 117 -8.22 5.83 11.78
CA ILE A 117 -9.50 5.57 12.44
C ILE A 117 -9.27 5.32 13.93
N THR A 118 -10.27 5.61 14.75
CA THR A 118 -10.19 5.35 16.19
C THR A 118 -10.37 3.87 16.48
N GLY A 119 -9.38 3.25 17.11
CA GLY A 119 -9.45 1.89 17.63
C GLY A 119 -9.74 1.85 19.13
N PRO A 120 -9.99 0.66 19.71
CA PRO A 120 -10.30 0.48 21.13
C PRO A 120 -9.24 0.99 22.10
N ALA A 121 -7.96 0.89 21.74
CA ALA A 121 -6.81 1.26 22.61
C ALA A 121 -5.94 2.38 22.02
N GLY A 122 -6.31 2.92 20.84
CA GLY A 122 -5.61 4.02 20.20
C GLY A 122 -5.96 4.16 18.72
N ASP A 123 -5.44 5.20 18.08
CA ASP A 123 -5.66 5.41 16.65
C ASP A 123 -4.90 4.40 15.79
N ILE A 124 -5.60 3.85 14.81
CA ILE A 124 -5.08 2.92 13.80
C ILE A 124 -4.80 3.74 12.55
N ARG A 125 -3.53 3.79 12.12
CA ARG A 125 -3.13 4.47 10.89
C ARG A 125 -3.48 3.62 9.66
N LEU A 126 -4.13 4.21 8.67
CA LEU A 126 -4.42 3.55 7.39
C LEU A 126 -3.34 3.88 6.36
N VAL A 127 -2.57 2.88 5.96
CA VAL A 127 -1.40 3.04 5.08
C VAL A 127 -1.75 2.59 3.67
N SER A 128 -1.87 3.53 2.74
CA SER A 128 -2.11 3.19 1.34
C SER A 128 -0.90 2.52 0.70
N ILE A 129 -1.16 1.64 -0.26
CA ILE A 129 -0.19 0.97 -1.12
C ILE A 129 -0.42 1.44 -2.55
N LYS A 130 0.61 2.03 -3.16
CA LYS A 130 0.63 2.40 -4.56
C LYS A 130 1.68 1.63 -5.34
N ILE A 131 1.26 0.90 -6.38
CA ILE A 131 2.21 0.24 -7.29
C ILE A 131 2.96 1.27 -8.16
N LEU A 132 4.24 1.04 -8.36
CA LEU A 132 5.14 1.87 -9.17
C LEU A 132 5.45 1.19 -10.51
N THR A 133 5.70 1.98 -11.54
CA THR A 133 6.42 1.48 -12.72
C THR A 133 7.89 1.26 -12.36
N SER A 134 8.60 0.43 -13.12
CA SER A 134 10.04 0.18 -12.95
C SER A 134 10.86 1.46 -13.08
N GLN A 135 10.41 2.41 -13.92
CA GLN A 135 11.04 3.72 -14.06
C GLN A 135 10.88 4.59 -12.79
N GLU A 136 9.70 4.55 -12.16
CA GLU A 136 9.44 5.25 -10.89
C GLU A 136 10.21 4.62 -9.73
N LEU A 137 10.30 3.29 -9.69
CA LEU A 137 11.14 2.59 -8.71
C LEU A 137 12.61 3.00 -8.88
N GLN A 138 13.13 2.97 -10.10
CA GLN A 138 14.49 3.40 -10.40
C GLN A 138 14.73 4.87 -9.99
N TYR A 139 13.75 5.73 -10.20
CA TYR A 139 13.82 7.12 -9.75
C TYR A 139 13.92 7.24 -8.22
N ILE A 140 13.23 6.39 -7.45
CA ILE A 140 13.40 6.32 -5.99
C ILE A 140 14.79 5.81 -5.63
N LEU A 141 15.29 4.77 -6.28
CA LEU A 141 16.61 4.21 -6.01
C LEU A 141 17.73 5.24 -6.22
N GLU A 142 17.59 6.09 -7.25
CA GLU A 142 18.57 7.14 -7.54
C GLU A 142 18.45 8.37 -6.62
N LYS A 143 17.24 8.74 -6.20
CA LYS A 143 16.97 10.00 -5.50
C LYS A 143 16.62 9.83 -4.02
N GLY A 144 16.47 8.59 -3.54
CA GLY A 144 16.09 8.25 -2.17
C GLY A 144 14.80 8.93 -1.71
N ALA A 145 14.84 9.53 -0.53
CA ALA A 145 13.70 10.22 0.08
C ALA A 145 13.17 11.40 -0.76
N VAL A 146 14.04 12.09 -1.51
CA VAL A 146 13.62 13.16 -2.42
C VAL A 146 12.81 12.57 -3.57
N GLY A 147 13.21 11.40 -4.08
CA GLY A 147 12.48 10.66 -5.10
C GLY A 147 11.07 10.30 -4.66
N ARG A 148 10.93 9.71 -3.47
CA ARG A 148 9.62 9.38 -2.88
C ARG A 148 8.69 10.59 -2.78
N LYS A 149 9.20 11.70 -2.23
CA LYS A 149 8.42 12.95 -2.08
C LYS A 149 8.00 13.52 -3.43
N ARG A 150 8.88 13.47 -4.44
CA ARG A 150 8.57 13.96 -5.78
C ARG A 150 7.51 13.10 -6.47
N LEU A 151 7.60 11.77 -6.37
CA LEU A 151 6.56 10.87 -6.90
C LEU A 151 5.22 11.09 -6.21
N ALA A 152 5.20 11.23 -4.88
CA ALA A 152 3.99 11.55 -4.14
C ALA A 152 3.32 12.84 -4.65
N GLN A 153 4.11 13.88 -4.91
CA GLN A 153 3.62 15.12 -5.49
C GLN A 153 3.07 14.92 -6.91
N LEU A 154 3.80 14.21 -7.77
CA LEU A 154 3.41 13.95 -9.16
C LEU A 154 2.10 13.16 -9.27
N PHE A 155 1.90 12.15 -8.42
CA PHE A 155 0.65 11.40 -8.39
C PHE A 155 -0.54 12.26 -7.95
N ARG A 156 -0.32 13.19 -7.02
CA ARG A 156 -1.34 14.18 -6.64
C ARG A 156 -1.63 15.15 -7.78
N GLU A 157 -0.60 15.65 -8.47
CA GLU A 157 -0.77 16.54 -9.63
C GLU A 157 -1.51 15.86 -10.80
N GLN A 158 -1.31 14.56 -10.99
CA GLN A 158 -2.03 13.75 -11.97
C GLN A 158 -3.46 13.41 -11.55
N GLY A 159 -3.81 13.59 -10.27
CA GLY A 159 -5.10 13.20 -9.70
C GLY A 159 -5.26 11.70 -9.46
N SER A 160 -4.19 10.89 -9.59
CA SER A 160 -4.25 9.45 -9.26
C SER A 160 -3.97 9.17 -7.78
N HIS A 161 -3.36 10.13 -7.05
CA HIS A 161 -3.08 10.03 -5.62
C HIS A 161 -2.55 8.65 -5.23
N HIS A 162 -3.25 7.91 -4.37
CA HIS A 162 -2.93 6.56 -3.90
C HIS A 162 -3.50 5.43 -4.78
N LEU A 163 -4.40 5.71 -5.72
CA LEU A 163 -5.05 4.71 -6.57
C LEU A 163 -4.00 3.90 -7.35
N SER A 164 -4.07 2.57 -7.26
CA SER A 164 -3.20 1.68 -8.00
C SER A 164 -3.92 1.13 -9.23
N SER A 165 -3.37 1.45 -10.40
CA SER A 165 -3.84 0.94 -11.69
C SER A 165 -2.64 0.53 -12.55
N LEU A 166 -2.83 -0.50 -13.36
CA LEU A 166 -1.88 -0.92 -14.39
C LEU A 166 -2.13 -0.19 -15.72
N ASP A 167 -3.24 0.53 -15.85
CA ASP A 167 -3.56 1.34 -17.04
C ASP A 167 -3.12 2.80 -16.84
N ARG A 168 -1.81 2.97 -16.67
CA ARG A 168 -1.19 4.29 -16.54
C ARG A 168 0.25 4.29 -17.03
N ASN A 169 0.71 5.47 -17.45
CA ASN A 169 2.13 5.70 -17.71
C ASN A 169 2.88 6.07 -16.42
N SER A 170 4.21 6.01 -16.50
CA SER A 170 5.12 6.61 -15.52
C SER A 170 4.81 8.10 -15.34
N VAL A 171 4.94 8.61 -14.11
CA VAL A 171 4.88 10.07 -13.84
C VAL A 171 6.23 10.78 -13.90
N VAL A 172 7.32 10.02 -14.16
CA VAL A 172 8.70 10.53 -14.36
C VAL A 172 9.26 10.16 -15.72
#